data_AF-A0A645ENX1-F1
#
_entry.id   AF-A0A645ENX1-F1
#
_cell.length_a   1.000
_cell.length_b   1.000
_cell.length_c   1.000
_cell.angle_alpha   90.00
_cell.angle_beta   90.00
_cell.angle_gamma   90.00
#
_symmetry.space_group_name_H-M   'P 1'
#
loop_
_entity.id
_entity.type
_entity.pdbx_description
1 polymer ?
#
loop_
_entity_poly.entity_id
_entity_poly.type
_entity_poly.pdbx_seq_one_letter_code
_entity_poly.pdbx_strand_id
1 'polypeptide(L)'
;MAKIICNSIEFAFLSEIRLQVLDNVILKTGYDWKKLNVKEKPVYRSEINQADAGPVAEVSVTAVTDSDPDAILKQFSSFPIVLRMKTDKATFYVGSQEYPVITEISDDKIFDNYSFKCKSSV
;
A
#
# COMPACT_ATOMS: atom_id res chain seq x y z
N MET A 1 2.70 -18.55 2.44
CA MET A 1 1.97 -17.33 2.05
C MET A 1 1.12 -16.85 3.21
N ALA A 2 1.35 -15.65 3.75
CA ALA A 2 0.48 -15.08 4.77
C ALA A 2 -0.61 -14.22 4.10
N LYS A 3 -1.85 -14.30 4.57
CA LYS A 3 -2.98 -13.47 4.12
C LYS A 3 -3.59 -12.78 5.32
N ILE A 4 -3.74 -11.46 5.24
CA ILE A 4 -4.33 -10.63 6.31
C ILE A 4 -5.46 -9.80 5.70
N ILE A 5 -6.65 -9.90 6.30
CA ILE A 5 -7.79 -9.06 5.95
C ILE A 5 -7.72 -7.80 6.81
N CYS A 6 -7.62 -6.64 6.17
CA CYS A 6 -7.48 -5.35 6.83
C CYS A 6 -8.84 -4.64 6.87
N ASN A 7 -9.05 -3.82 7.90
CA ASN A 7 -10.28 -3.04 8.06
C ASN A 7 -10.24 -1.75 7.24
N SER A 8 -9.05 -1.17 7.06
CA SER A 8 -8.86 0.02 6.26
C SER A 8 -7.44 0.09 5.73
N ILE A 9 -7.28 0.87 4.68
CA ILE A 9 -6.01 1.22 4.07
C ILE A 9 -5.94 2.74 3.91
N GLU A 10 -4.80 3.29 4.28
CA GLU A 10 -4.45 4.69 4.06
C GLU A 10 -3.10 4.75 3.37
N PHE A 11 -2.80 5.89 2.75
CA PHE A 11 -1.53 6.11 2.06
C PHE A 11 -0.98 7.49 2.34
N ALA A 12 0.33 7.61 2.17
CA ALA A 12 1.04 8.88 2.11
C ALA A 12 2.06 8.81 0.96
N PHE A 13 2.26 9.92 0.27
CA PHE A 13 3.31 9.99 -0.74
C PHE A 13 4.67 10.04 -0.05
N LEU A 14 5.71 9.44 -0.66
CA LEU A 14 7.07 9.51 -0.09
C LEU A 14 7.52 10.95 0.15
N SER A 15 7.11 11.89 -0.71
CA SER A 15 7.43 13.32 -0.56
C SER A 15 6.84 13.95 0.71
N GLU A 16 5.83 13.34 1.32
CA GLU A 16 5.14 13.80 2.53
C GLU A 16 5.72 13.16 3.80
N ILE A 17 6.56 12.12 3.64
CA ILE A 17 7.20 11.42 4.76
C ILE A 17 8.44 12.20 5.19
N ARG A 18 8.55 12.44 6.50
CA ARG A 18 9.73 13.03 7.14
C ARG A 18 10.73 11.95 7.54
N LEU A 19 10.24 10.89 8.18
CA LEU A 19 11.06 9.79 8.69
C LEU A 19 10.26 8.50 8.65
N GLN A 20 10.90 7.41 8.24
CA GLN A 20 10.36 6.07 8.36
C GLN A 20 11.34 5.23 9.18
N VAL A 21 10.85 4.68 10.28
CA VAL A 21 11.52 3.68 11.11
C VAL A 21 10.68 2.40 11.08
N LEU A 22 11.27 1.26 11.45
CA LEU A 22 10.69 -0.09 11.27
C LEU A 22 9.17 -0.17 11.47
N ASP A 23 8.66 0.32 12.60
CA ASP A 23 7.23 0.24 12.95
C ASP A 23 6.52 1.61 12.96
N ASN A 24 7.13 2.66 12.41
CA ASN A 24 6.52 3.98 12.44
C ASN A 24 6.92 4.86 11.26
N VAL A 25 5.92 5.57 10.72
CA VAL A 25 6.09 6.53 9.63
C VAL A 25 5.62 7.89 10.11
N ILE A 26 6.57 8.82 10.18
CA ILE A 26 6.36 10.20 10.61
C ILE A 26 6.22 11.06 9.36
N LEU A 27 5.06 11.71 9.22
CA LEU A 27 4.80 12.67 8.14
C LEU A 27 5.41 14.04 8.47
N LYS A 28 5.62 14.84 7.42
CA LYS A 28 5.99 16.26 7.55
C LYS A 28 4.82 17.03 8.19
N THR A 29 5.14 18.12 8.88
CA THR A 29 4.13 18.98 9.50
C THR A 29 3.10 19.46 8.47
N GLY A 30 1.82 19.34 8.78
CA GLY A 30 0.72 19.73 7.88
C GLY A 30 0.27 18.66 6.88
N TYR A 31 0.90 17.48 6.90
CA TYR A 31 0.48 16.34 6.09
C TYR A 31 -0.16 15.25 6.95
N ASP A 32 -1.22 14.66 6.42
CA ASP A 32 -1.95 13.57 7.04
C ASP A 32 -2.07 12.37 6.10
N TRP A 33 -2.31 11.21 6.72
CA TRP A 33 -2.63 9.98 6.01
C TRP A 33 -3.93 10.13 5.23
N LYS A 34 -3.89 9.81 3.93
CA LYS A 34 -5.05 9.85 3.05
C LYS A 34 -5.75 8.51 3.11
N LYS A 35 -7.05 8.52 3.43
CA LYS A 35 -7.85 7.30 3.50
C LYS A 35 -8.28 6.87 2.11
N LEU A 36 -8.10 5.58 1.79
CA LEU A 36 -8.71 5.00 0.61
C LEU A 36 -10.10 4.48 1.00
N ASN A 37 -11.14 4.98 0.33
CA ASN A 37 -12.52 4.57 0.59
C ASN A 37 -12.79 3.24 -0.12
N VAL A 38 -12.63 2.16 0.62
CA VAL A 38 -12.80 0.79 0.12
C VAL A 38 -14.24 0.30 0.29
N LYS A 39 -14.74 -0.40 -0.73
CA LYS A 39 -16.03 -1.10 -0.75
C LYS A 39 -15.94 -2.43 0.01
N GLU A 40 -14.79 -3.08 -0.11
CA GLU A 40 -14.49 -4.36 0.52
C GLU A 40 -13.27 -4.25 1.43
N LYS A 41 -13.15 -5.18 2.37
CA LYS A 41 -11.98 -5.22 3.26
C LYS A 41 -10.70 -5.47 2.44
N PRO A 42 -9.71 -4.56 2.48
CA PRO A 42 -8.48 -4.74 1.71
C PRO A 42 -7.71 -5.95 2.20
N VAL A 43 -7.03 -6.63 1.27
CA VAL A 43 -6.33 -7.89 1.53
C VAL A 43 -4.84 -7.67 1.36
N TYR A 44 -4.07 -7.91 2.41
CA TYR A 44 -2.62 -8.01 2.36
C TYR A 44 -2.18 -9.46 2.17
N ARG A 45 -1.17 -9.68 1.34
CA ARG A 45 -0.50 -10.96 1.16
C ARG A 45 1.02 -10.77 1.19
N SER A 46 1.71 -11.74 1.77
CA SER A 46 3.17 -11.83 1.68
C SER A 46 3.63 -13.21 1.26
N GLU A 47 4.63 -13.19 0.38
CA GLU A 47 5.27 -14.36 -0.18
C GLU A 47 6.78 -14.15 -0.19
N ILE A 48 7.53 -15.20 0.15
CA ILE A 48 8.99 -15.21 0.03
C ILE A 48 9.30 -16.11 -1.15
N ASN A 49 9.79 -15.50 -2.22
CA ASN A 49 10.22 -16.21 -3.42
C ASN A 49 11.72 -16.46 -3.34
N GLN A 50 12.15 -17.72 -3.49
CA GLN A 50 13.56 -18.04 -3.66
C GLN A 50 13.94 -17.72 -5.11
N ALA A 51 14.67 -16.62 -5.30
CA ALA A 51 15.28 -16.28 -6.58
C ALA A 51 16.77 -16.68 -6.58
N ASP A 52 17.35 -16.86 -7.76
CA ASP A 52 18.79 -17.18 -7.91
C ASP A 52 19.71 -16.14 -7.26
N ALA A 53 19.23 -14.91 -7.07
CA ALA A 53 19.93 -13.80 -6.43
C ALA A 53 19.69 -13.69 -4.91
N GLY A 54 19.02 -14.67 -4.29
CA GLY A 54 18.66 -14.66 -2.87
C GLY A 54 17.15 -14.58 -2.61
N PRO A 55 16.72 -14.72 -1.35
CA PRO A 55 15.32 -14.65 -0.99
C PRO A 55 14.77 -13.23 -1.22
N VAL A 56 13.64 -13.17 -1.91
CA VAL A 56 12.92 -11.94 -2.18
C VAL A 56 11.60 -11.99 -1.43
N ALA A 57 11.35 -11.01 -0.57
CA ALA A 57 10.03 -10.82 0.00
C ALA A 57 9.19 -9.98 -0.96
N GLU A 58 8.11 -10.57 -1.47
CA GLU A 58 7.07 -9.87 -2.22
C GLU A 58 5.84 -9.70 -1.33
N VAL A 59 5.40 -8.45 -1.21
CA VAL A 59 4.17 -8.12 -0.49
C VAL A 59 3.20 -7.48 -1.47
N SER A 60 1.96 -7.93 -1.44
CA SER A 60 0.87 -7.40 -2.24
C SER A 60 -0.31 -6.94 -1.38
N VAL A 61 -0.93 -5.84 -1.76
CA VAL A 61 -2.21 -5.39 -1.18
C VAL A 61 -3.21 -5.19 -2.29
N THR A 62 -4.43 -5.70 -2.10
CA THR A 62 -5.56 -5.49 -3.02
C THR A 62 -6.67 -4.73 -2.32
N ALA A 63 -7.18 -3.69 -2.96
CA ALA A 63 -8.31 -2.90 -2.49
C ALA A 63 -9.30 -2.64 -3.64
N VAL A 64 -10.60 -2.75 -3.34
CA VAL A 64 -11.70 -2.48 -4.26
C VAL A 64 -12.43 -1.24 -3.78
N THR A 65 -12.62 -0.25 -4.64
CA THR A 65 -13.37 0.99 -4.34
C THR A 65 -14.54 1.15 -5.31
N ASP A 66 -15.52 1.98 -4.93
CA ASP A 66 -16.48 2.46 -5.92
C ASP A 66 -15.75 3.26 -7.01
N SER A 67 -16.27 3.19 -8.23
CA SER A 67 -15.86 4.12 -9.28
C SER A 67 -16.16 5.57 -8.80
N ASP A 68 -15.16 6.45 -8.92
CA ASP A 68 -15.17 7.92 -8.67
C ASP A 68 -14.85 8.41 -7.23
N PRO A 69 -14.49 9.70 -6.96
CA PRO A 69 -13.81 10.78 -7.72
C PRO A 69 -12.41 11.15 -7.16
N ASP A 70 -12.02 10.63 -5.99
CA ASP A 70 -10.70 10.84 -5.37
C ASP A 70 -9.65 9.94 -6.03
N ALA A 71 -9.61 9.98 -7.35
CA ALA A 71 -8.69 9.28 -8.23
C ALA A 71 -7.26 9.81 -8.09
N ILE A 72 -6.88 10.34 -6.91
CA ILE A 72 -5.53 10.72 -6.52
C ILE A 72 -4.57 9.60 -6.91
N LEU A 73 -4.86 8.34 -6.56
CA LEU A 73 -3.96 7.25 -6.95
C LEU A 73 -3.93 6.97 -8.46
N LYS A 74 -4.97 7.30 -9.23
CA LYS A 74 -4.92 7.23 -10.70
C LYS A 74 -4.04 8.35 -11.28
N GLN A 75 -4.22 9.58 -10.79
CA GLN A 75 -3.43 10.76 -11.18
C GLN A 75 -1.96 10.65 -10.78
N PHE A 76 -1.70 10.00 -9.64
CA PHE A 76 -0.39 9.84 -9.03
C PHE A 76 0.05 8.37 -9.02
N SER A 77 -0.43 7.55 -9.95
CA SER A 77 -0.13 6.10 -10.02
C SER A 77 1.37 5.80 -10.11
N SER A 78 2.13 6.72 -10.70
CA SER A 78 3.59 6.67 -10.81
C SER A 78 4.33 7.21 -9.58
N PHE A 79 3.63 7.78 -8.60
CA PHE A 79 4.28 8.37 -7.42
C PHE A 79 4.50 7.30 -6.37
N PRO A 80 5.72 7.23 -5.81
CA PRO A 80 6.01 6.28 -4.77
C PRO A 80 5.23 6.63 -3.50
N ILE A 81 4.52 5.65 -2.96
CA ILE A 81 3.71 5.78 -1.73
C ILE A 81 4.14 4.75 -0.69
N VAL A 82 3.79 5.03 0.56
CA VAL A 82 3.77 4.06 1.65
C VAL A 82 2.32 3.88 2.09
N LEU A 83 1.94 2.63 2.33
CA LEU A 83 0.61 2.28 2.80
C LEU A 83 0.63 2.04 4.30
N ARG A 84 -0.42 2.50 4.99
CA ARG A 84 -0.72 2.15 6.37
C ARG A 84 -1.93 1.23 6.38
N MET A 85 -1.69 -0.01 6.77
CA MET A 85 -2.70 -1.06 6.86
C MET A 85 -3.15 -1.19 8.30
N LYS A 86 -4.48 -1.20 8.53
CA LYS A 86 -5.05 -1.33 9.86
C LYS A 86 -5.87 -2.62 9.94
N THR A 87 -5.60 -3.41 10.97
CA THR A 87 -6.38 -4.60 11.37
C THR A 87 -6.99 -4.34 12.74
N ASP A 88 -7.79 -5.29 13.25
CA ASP A 88 -8.32 -5.19 14.62
C ASP A 88 -7.21 -5.23 15.70
N LYS A 89 -6.05 -5.82 15.38
CA LYS A 89 -4.99 -6.10 16.35
C LYS A 89 -3.76 -5.23 16.21
N ALA A 90 -3.49 -4.75 15.00
CA ALA A 90 -2.25 -4.06 14.67
C ALA A 90 -2.40 -3.10 13.50
N THR A 91 -1.53 -2.10 13.47
CA THR A 91 -1.25 -1.28 12.30
C THR A 91 0.14 -1.65 11.79
N PHE A 92 0.29 -1.82 10.49
CA PHE A 92 1.58 -2.09 9.86
C PHE A 92 1.70 -1.32 8.54
N TYR A 93 2.93 -1.19 8.05
CA TYR A 93 3.24 -0.39 6.88
C TYR A 93 3.71 -1.27 5.72
N VAL A 94 3.33 -0.90 4.50
CA VAL A 94 3.76 -1.57 3.27
C VAL A 94 4.46 -0.54 2.40
N GLY A 95 5.67 -0.88 1.96
CA GLY A 95 6.57 0.02 1.25
C GLY A 95 7.54 0.76 2.16
N SER A 96 8.56 1.34 1.56
CA SER A 96 9.55 2.20 2.21
C SER A 96 10.05 3.28 1.26
N GLN A 97 10.94 4.16 1.75
CA GLN A 97 11.63 5.12 0.89
C GLN A 97 12.50 4.44 -0.17
N GLU A 98 13.11 3.29 0.16
CA GLU A 98 13.99 2.53 -0.74
C GLU A 98 13.21 1.59 -1.66
N TYR A 99 12.10 1.04 -1.16
CA TYR A 99 11.24 0.10 -1.87
C TYR A 99 9.79 0.59 -1.79
N PRO A 100 9.43 1.61 -2.58
CA PRO A 100 8.09 2.14 -2.57
C PRO A 100 7.10 1.15 -3.16
N VAL A 101 5.83 1.38 -2.86
CA VAL A 101 4.75 0.61 -3.44
C VAL A 101 4.53 1.02 -4.89
N ILE A 102 4.44 0.01 -5.77
CA ILE A 102 3.99 0.15 -7.15
C ILE A 102 2.49 -0.10 -7.20
N THR A 103 1.73 0.80 -7.83
CA THR A 103 0.28 0.70 -7.96
C THR A 103 -0.10 0.23 -9.35
N GLU A 104 -0.86 -0.85 -9.44
CA GLU A 104 -1.52 -1.35 -10.66
C GLU A 104 -3.02 -1.12 -10.52
N ILE A 105 -3.64 -0.56 -11.57
CA ILE A 105 -5.05 -0.15 -11.55
C ILE A 105 -5.79 -0.89 -12.66
N SER A 106 -6.93 -1.49 -12.30
CA SER A 106 -7.89 -2.04 -13.26
C SER A 106 -9.28 -1.50 -12.92
N ASP A 107 -10.02 -1.09 -13.94
CA ASP A 107 -11.37 -0.49 -13.82
C ASP A 107 -12.38 -1.33 -14.61
N ASP A 108 -13.54 -1.60 -14.02
CA ASP A 108 -14.66 -2.30 -14.68
C ASP A 108 -15.96 -1.46 -14.75
N LYS A 109 -15.89 -0.15 -15.03
CA LYS A 109 -17.01 0.82 -15.10
C LYS A 109 -17.81 1.00 -13.81
N ILE A 110 -17.69 0.08 -12.85
CA ILE A 110 -18.43 0.06 -11.58
C ILE A 110 -17.45 0.15 -10.42
N PHE A 111 -16.28 -0.49 -10.54
CA PHE A 111 -15.28 -0.55 -9.49
C PHE A 111 -13.87 -0.26 -10.00
N ASP A 112 -13.06 0.27 -9.08
CA ASP A 112 -11.62 0.38 -9.24
C ASP A 112 -10.91 -0.65 -8.35
N ASN A 113 -10.04 -1.42 -8.98
CA ASN A 113 -9.18 -2.40 -8.32
C ASN A 113 -7.76 -1.85 -8.25
N TYR A 114 -7.26 -1.66 -7.04
CA TYR A 114 -5.88 -1.26 -6.78
C TYR A 114 -5.09 -2.45 -6.28
N SER A 115 -4.01 -2.78 -7.00
CA SER A 115 -3.01 -3.74 -6.56
C SER A 115 -1.71 -3.01 -6.27
N PHE A 116 -1.17 -3.24 -5.08
CA PHE A 116 0.01 -2.57 -4.57
C PHE A 116 1.09 -3.60 -4.33
N LYS A 117 2.28 -3.44 -4.91
CA LYS A 117 3.39 -4.37 -4.74
C LYS A 117 4.62 -3.68 -4.18
N CYS A 118 5.25 -4.29 -3.19
CA CYS A 118 6.57 -3.90 -2.68
C CYS A 118 7.46 -5.14 -2.67
N LYS A 119 8.73 -4.96 -3.06
CA LYS A 119 9.73 -6.01 -3.15
C LYS A 119 10.97 -5.56 -2.41
N SER A 120 11.40 -6.34 -1.43
CA SER A 120 12.67 -6.12 -0.72
C SER A 120 13.53 -7.38 -0.77
N SER A 121 14.83 -7.20 -0.96
CA SER A 121 15.80 -8.27 -0.75
C SER A 121 15.97 -8.47 0.76
N VAL A 122 15.86 -9.71 1.22
CA VAL A 122 16.03 -10.08 2.64
C VAL A 122 17.49 -10.39 2.92
#